data_AF-A0AAV4NN51-F1
#
_entry.id   AF-A0AAV4NN51-F1
#
_cell.length_a   1.000
_cell.length_b   1.000
_cell.length_c   1.000
_cell.angle_alpha   90.00
_cell.angle_beta   90.00
_cell.angle_gamma   90.00
#
_symmetry.space_group_name_H-M   'P 1'
#
loop_
_entity.id
_entity.type
_entity.pdbx_description
1 polymer ?
#
loop_
_entity_poly.entity_id
_entity_poly.type
_entity_poly.pdbx_seq_one_letter_code
_entity_poly.pdbx_strand_id
1 'polypeptide(L)'
;MDLAVFDYLTGNMDRHHYDEVFTFGNDSALIHLDHGRGFGRTTYDEDTIILPLLQCCVIRLSTFNRLYSFHTGPKRLSDIMRESMANDPIKPVLIEPHLKALDRRVSKILGVIRLCLNANSPDLVFLDDM
;
A
#
# COMPACT_ATOMS: atom_id res chain seq x y z
N MET A 1 -4.08 6.82 5.70
CA MET A 1 -2.70 6.48 5.31
C MET A 1 -2.63 5.10 4.68
N ASP A 2 -2.96 4.04 5.43
CA ASP A 2 -2.87 2.66 4.93
C ASP A 2 -3.70 2.40 3.66
N LEU A 3 -4.92 2.96 3.58
CA LEU A 3 -5.74 2.84 2.36
C LEU A 3 -5.08 3.50 1.15
N ALA A 4 -4.45 4.67 1.31
CA ALA A 4 -3.71 5.34 0.23
C ALA A 4 -2.46 4.54 -0.19
N VAL A 5 -1.78 3.88 0.76
CA VAL A 5 -0.68 2.94 0.47
C VAL A 5 -1.21 1.77 -0.36
N PHE A 6 -2.34 1.20 0.02
CA PHE A 6 -2.98 0.09 -0.70
C PHE A 6 -3.42 0.52 -2.12
N ASP A 7 -4.09 1.66 -2.24
CA ASP A 7 -4.52 2.21 -3.53
C ASP A 7 -3.32 2.53 -4.44
N TYR A 8 -2.20 3.02 -3.88
CA TYR A 8 -0.98 3.25 -4.65
C TYR A 8 -0.37 1.94 -5.17
N LEU A 9 -0.30 0.90 -4.33
CA LEU A 9 0.20 -0.42 -4.73
C LEU A 9 -0.62 -1.01 -5.88
N THR A 10 -1.95 -0.93 -5.81
CA THR A 10 -2.84 -1.44 -6.86
C THR A 10 -2.92 -0.50 -8.06
N GLY A 11 -2.66 0.80 -7.87
CA GLY A 11 -2.84 1.84 -8.88
C GLY A 11 -4.31 2.27 -9.05
N ASN A 12 -5.09 2.23 -7.97
CA ASN A 12 -6.49 2.62 -7.96
C ASN A 12 -6.65 4.13 -7.67
N MET A 13 -7.03 4.91 -8.67
CA MET A 13 -7.29 6.35 -8.53
C MET A 13 -8.74 6.69 -8.17
N ASP A 14 -9.64 5.70 -8.14
CA ASP A 14 -11.08 5.92 -8.05
C ASP A 14 -11.61 5.90 -6.60
N ARG A 15 -10.71 6.09 -5.63
CA ARG A 15 -11.08 6.14 -4.21
C ARG A 15 -11.73 7.47 -3.87
N HIS A 16 -13.04 7.57 -4.09
CA HIS A 16 -13.83 8.76 -3.76
C HIS A 16 -14.65 8.61 -2.47
N HIS A 17 -14.87 7.39 -1.99
CA HIS A 17 -15.50 7.07 -0.70
C HIS A 17 -14.74 5.96 0.01
N TYR A 18 -14.95 5.86 1.33
CA TYR A 18 -14.59 4.72 2.14
C TYR A 18 -15.79 4.36 3.01
N ASP A 19 -15.91 3.06 3.29
CA ASP A 19 -16.95 2.55 4.19
C ASP A 19 -16.33 2.21 5.54
N GLU A 20 -17.14 2.29 6.59
CA GLU A 20 -16.77 1.95 7.96
C GLU A 20 -17.84 1.04 8.57
N VAL A 21 -17.45 0.30 9.61
CA VAL A 21 -18.39 -0.51 10.37
C VAL A 21 -19.02 0.38 11.44
N PHE A 22 -20.26 0.80 11.19
CA PHE A 22 -21.00 1.75 12.04
C PHE A 22 -20.96 1.43 13.54
N THR A 23 -20.97 0.16 13.92
CA THR A 23 -20.95 -0.29 15.32
C THR A 23 -19.72 0.21 16.10
N PHE A 24 -18.59 0.47 15.42
CA PHE A 24 -17.34 0.90 16.07
C PHE A 24 -17.11 2.43 15.98
N GLY A 25 -17.97 3.17 15.29
CA GLY A 25 -17.83 4.62 15.12
C GLY A 25 -16.43 5.03 14.63
N ASN A 26 -15.86 6.07 15.24
CA ASN A 26 -14.54 6.61 14.85
C ASN A 26 -13.36 5.65 15.10
N ASP A 27 -13.55 4.61 15.91
CA ASP A 27 -12.54 3.58 16.16
C ASP A 27 -12.66 2.40 15.18
N SER A 28 -13.53 2.51 14.17
CA SER A 28 -13.67 1.52 13.11
C SER A 28 -12.44 1.49 12.20
N ALA A 29 -12.10 0.28 11.73
CA ALA A 29 -11.26 0.14 10.55
C ALA A 29 -12.04 0.57 9.29
N LEU A 30 -11.31 1.04 8.27
CA LEU A 30 -11.87 1.29 6.96
C LEU A 30 -12.08 -0.03 6.21
N ILE A 31 -13.24 -0.17 5.61
CA ILE A 31 -13.55 -1.29 4.73
C ILE A 31 -12.95 -0.99 3.35
N HIS A 32 -12.06 -1.86 2.89
CA HIS A 32 -11.43 -1.75 1.58
C HIS A 32 -12.34 -2.42 0.52
N LEU A 33 -13.27 -1.67 -0.08
CA LEU A 33 -14.16 -2.14 -1.15
C LEU A 33 -13.88 -1.47 -2.50
N ASP A 34 -14.54 -1.96 -3.57
CA ASP A 34 -14.52 -1.38 -4.93
C ASP A 34 -13.12 -1.19 -5.55
N HIS A 35 -12.35 -2.28 -5.63
CA HIS A 35 -11.01 -2.29 -6.22
C HIS A 35 -10.97 -2.61 -7.72
N GLY A 36 -12.12 -2.61 -8.40
CA GLY A 36 -12.26 -3.01 -9.81
C GLY A 36 -11.47 -2.15 -10.80
N ARG A 37 -11.02 -0.96 -10.37
CA ARG A 37 -10.17 -0.05 -11.17
C ARG A 37 -8.68 -0.12 -10.81
N GLY A 38 -8.29 -1.05 -9.93
CA GLY A 38 -6.89 -1.38 -9.69
C GLY A 38 -6.28 -2.17 -10.85
N PHE A 39 -4.95 -2.27 -10.87
CA PHE A 39 -4.18 -3.09 -11.82
C PHE A 39 -4.48 -2.80 -13.31
N GLY A 40 -4.80 -1.55 -13.67
CA GLY A 40 -5.02 -1.16 -15.07
C GLY A 40 -3.74 -0.84 -15.86
N ARG A 41 -2.63 -0.49 -15.19
CA ARG A 41 -1.36 -0.09 -15.81
C ARG A 41 -0.16 -0.71 -15.08
N THR A 42 0.76 -1.31 -15.85
CA THR A 42 1.97 -2.01 -15.34
C THR A 42 3.22 -1.14 -15.37
N THR A 43 3.30 -0.19 -16.32
CA THR A 43 4.46 0.65 -16.60
C THR A 43 4.33 2.09 -16.09
N TYR A 44 3.19 2.42 -15.50
CA TYR A 44 2.89 3.73 -14.93
C TYR A 44 2.52 3.57 -13.45
N ASP A 45 3.06 4.46 -12.61
CA ASP A 45 2.69 4.59 -11.21
C ASP A 45 2.14 6.00 -11.03
N GLU A 46 0.93 6.11 -10.49
CA GLU A 46 0.29 7.39 -10.25
C GLU A 46 0.73 7.92 -8.87
N ASP A 47 1.74 8.78 -8.86
CA ASP A 47 2.32 9.31 -7.62
C ASP A 47 1.35 10.25 -6.88
N THR A 48 0.28 10.74 -7.52
CA THR A 48 -0.75 11.53 -6.81
C THR A 48 -1.52 10.70 -5.77
N ILE A 49 -1.64 9.37 -5.92
CA ILE A 49 -2.34 8.51 -4.96
C ILE A 49 -1.62 8.47 -3.61
N ILE A 50 -0.28 8.54 -3.58
CA ILE A 50 0.50 8.46 -2.33
C ILE A 50 0.69 9.83 -1.65
N LEU A 51 0.15 10.91 -2.22
CA LEU A 51 0.24 12.27 -1.65
C LEU A 51 -0.24 12.39 -0.21
N PRO A 52 -1.31 11.70 0.26
CA PRO A 52 -1.70 11.77 1.67
C PRO A 52 -0.55 11.39 2.62
N LEU A 53 0.26 10.39 2.26
CA LEU A 53 1.42 9.99 3.04
C LEU A 53 2.52 11.06 3.00
N LEU A 54 2.79 11.63 1.82
CA LEU A 54 3.80 12.68 1.66
C LEU A 54 3.43 13.98 2.39
N GLN A 55 2.15 14.35 2.40
CA GLN A 55 1.66 15.60 2.96
C GLN A 55 1.53 15.55 4.48
N CYS A 56 0.97 14.46 5.01
CA CYS A 56 0.78 14.32 6.45
C CYS A 56 2.01 13.75 7.15
N CYS A 57 2.85 12.97 6.44
CA CYS A 57 4.03 12.32 6.98
C CYS A 57 3.78 11.49 8.25
N VAL A 58 2.64 10.81 8.34
CA VAL A 58 2.32 9.87 9.44
C VAL A 58 2.04 8.49 8.85
N ILE A 59 2.56 7.44 9.47
CA ILE A 59 2.28 6.04 9.13
C ILE A 59 2.32 5.16 10.37
N ARG A 60 1.47 4.12 10.40
CA ARG A 60 1.51 3.10 11.45
C ARG A 60 2.83 2.33 11.40
N LEU A 61 3.41 2.05 12.57
CA LEU A 61 4.66 1.33 12.68
C LEU A 61 4.52 -0.10 12.16
N SER A 62 3.40 -0.76 12.42
CA SER A 62 3.07 -2.08 11.87
C SER A 62 3.07 -2.09 10.32
N THR A 63 2.45 -1.08 9.69
CA THR A 63 2.41 -0.92 8.22
C THR A 63 3.81 -0.70 7.65
N PHE A 64 4.61 0.18 8.25
CA PHE A 64 6.00 0.41 7.83
C PHE A 64 6.83 -0.89 7.91
N ASN A 65 6.78 -1.59 9.04
CA ASN A 65 7.53 -2.82 9.25
C ASN A 65 7.18 -3.88 8.20
N ARG A 66 5.90 -4.01 7.86
CA ARG A 66 5.44 -4.93 6.81
C ARG A 66 5.99 -4.54 5.43
N LEU A 67 5.90 -3.27 5.05
CA LEU A 67 6.45 -2.78 3.77
C LEU A 67 7.98 -2.95 3.70
N TYR A 68 8.68 -2.65 4.79
CA TYR A 68 10.13 -2.80 4.89
C TYR A 68 10.54 -4.27 4.75
N SER A 69 9.76 -5.19 5.32
CA SER A 69 9.98 -6.64 5.18
C SER A 69 9.85 -7.12 3.73
N PHE A 70 8.94 -6.56 2.94
CA PHE A 70 8.82 -6.89 1.51
C PHE A 70 9.98 -6.35 0.67
N HIS A 71 10.67 -5.32 1.15
CA HIS A 71 11.79 -4.71 0.43
C HIS A 71 13.15 -5.31 0.79
N THR A 72 13.35 -5.68 2.06
CA THR A 72 14.65 -6.15 2.59
C THR A 72 14.65 -7.61 3.02
N GLY A 73 13.46 -8.19 3.24
CA GLY A 73 13.29 -9.56 3.70
C GLY A 73 13.52 -10.62 2.62
N PRO A 74 13.34 -11.90 2.97
CA PRO A 74 13.69 -13.03 2.09
C PRO A 74 12.77 -13.19 0.88
N LYS A 75 11.54 -12.66 0.94
CA LYS A 75 10.57 -12.71 -0.16
C LYS A 75 10.06 -11.31 -0.48
N ARG A 76 10.02 -11.00 -1.79
CA ARG A 76 9.43 -9.76 -2.30
C ARG A 76 7.90 -9.82 -2.23
N LEU A 77 7.24 -8.67 -2.36
CA LEU A 77 5.78 -8.63 -2.40
C LEU A 77 5.24 -9.40 -3.62
N SER A 78 5.92 -9.27 -4.76
CA SER A 78 5.60 -10.02 -5.98
C SER A 78 5.55 -11.54 -5.78
N ASP A 79 6.52 -12.10 -5.04
CA ASP A 79 6.62 -13.53 -4.76
C ASP A 79 5.49 -14.01 -3.86
N ILE A 80 5.23 -13.26 -2.79
CA ILE A 80 4.15 -13.56 -1.84
C ILE A 80 2.79 -13.50 -2.54
N MET A 81 2.58 -12.50 -3.40
CA MET A 81 1.35 -12.37 -4.19
C MET A 81 1.20 -13.54 -5.17
N ARG A 82 2.29 -13.93 -5.86
CA ARG A 82 2.28 -15.07 -6.78
C ARG A 82 1.89 -16.37 -6.07
N GLU A 83 2.45 -16.62 -4.88
CA GLU A 83 2.12 -17.78 -4.05
C GLU A 83 0.67 -17.73 -3.57
N SER A 84 0.20 -16.57 -3.10
CA SER A 84 -1.16 -16.38 -2.61
C SER A 84 -2.21 -16.67 -3.68
N MET A 85 -1.99 -16.20 -4.92
CA MET A 85 -2.91 -16.36 -6.03
C MET A 85 -2.77 -17.70 -6.79
N ALA A 86 -1.83 -18.57 -6.40
CA ALA A 86 -1.52 -19.80 -7.14
C ALA A 86 -2.64 -20.87 -7.10
N ASN A 87 -3.52 -20.77 -6.11
CA ASN A 87 -4.65 -21.69 -5.91
C ASN A 87 -5.97 -21.14 -6.45
N ASP A 88 -5.98 -19.92 -6.99
CA ASP A 88 -7.18 -19.34 -7.58
C ASP A 88 -7.53 -20.06 -8.90
N PRO A 89 -8.81 -20.44 -9.13
CA PRO A 89 -9.25 -21.06 -10.38
C PRO A 89 -8.93 -20.24 -11.64
N ILE A 90 -8.87 -18.91 -11.55
CA ILE A 90 -8.59 -18.02 -12.69
C ILE A 90 -7.10 -17.68 -12.85
N LYS A 91 -6.20 -18.47 -12.25
CA LYS A 91 -4.76 -18.23 -12.36
C LYS A 91 -4.26 -18.24 -13.81
N PRO A 92 -3.29 -17.36 -14.16
CA PRO A 92 -2.74 -16.30 -13.32
C PRO A 92 -3.71 -15.12 -13.16
N VAL A 93 -4.01 -14.74 -11.91
CA VAL A 93 -4.87 -13.59 -11.58
C VAL A 93 -4.21 -12.27 -12.01
N LEU A 94 -2.92 -12.10 -11.69
CA LEU A 94 -2.09 -10.99 -12.15
C LEU A 94 -0.98 -11.50 -13.05
N ILE A 95 -0.76 -10.81 -14.16
CA ILE A 95 0.38 -11.06 -15.05
C ILE A 95 1.69 -10.55 -14.43
N GLU A 96 2.80 -11.16 -14.83
CA GLU A 96 4.14 -10.87 -14.30
C GLU A 96 4.53 -9.37 -14.29
N PRO A 97 4.18 -8.55 -15.30
CA PRO A 97 4.42 -7.10 -15.23
C PRO A 97 3.74 -6.38 -14.05
N HIS A 98 2.54 -6.81 -13.61
CA HIS A 98 1.89 -6.24 -12.44
C HIS A 98 2.60 -6.64 -11.15
N LEU A 99 3.05 -7.90 -11.05
CA LEU A 99 3.82 -8.37 -9.90
C LEU A 99 5.12 -7.56 -9.75
N LYS A 100 5.86 -7.33 -10.84
CA LYS A 100 7.05 -6.46 -10.82
C LYS A 100 6.72 -5.01 -10.48
N ALA A 101 5.57 -4.51 -10.90
CA ALA A 101 5.11 -3.16 -10.55
C ALA A 101 4.87 -3.01 -9.05
N LEU A 102 4.37 -4.04 -8.35
CA LEU A 102 4.20 -4.01 -6.89
C LEU A 102 5.52 -3.76 -6.17
N ASP A 103 6.59 -4.48 -6.51
CA ASP A 103 7.90 -4.30 -5.87
C ASP A 103 8.50 -2.91 -6.14
N ARG A 104 8.30 -2.39 -7.36
CA ARG A 104 8.69 -1.02 -7.71
C ARG A 104 7.92 0.00 -6.85
N ARG A 105 6.61 -0.16 -6.71
CA ARG A 105 5.73 0.72 -5.93
C ARG A 105 6.04 0.66 -4.43
N VAL A 106 6.34 -0.52 -3.86
CA VAL A 106 6.82 -0.66 -2.47
C VAL A 106 8.09 0.18 -2.26
N SER A 107 9.04 0.10 -3.19
CA SER A 107 10.29 0.87 -3.11
C SER A 107 10.04 2.38 -3.14
N LYS A 108 9.08 2.84 -3.95
CA LYS A 108 8.68 4.25 -3.98
C LYS A 108 7.99 4.71 -2.69
N ILE A 109 7.11 3.90 -2.10
CA ILE A 109 6.47 4.21 -0.81
C ILE A 109 7.54 4.37 0.28
N LEU A 110 8.51 3.46 0.37
CA LEU A 110 9.63 3.59 1.30
C LEU A 110 10.47 4.85 1.02
N GLY A 111 10.61 5.25 -0.25
CA GLY A 111 11.21 6.51 -0.64
C GLY A 111 10.48 7.73 -0.08
N VAL A 112 9.13 7.74 -0.14
CA VAL A 112 8.30 8.80 0.46
C VAL A 112 8.48 8.85 1.98
N ILE A 113 8.48 7.69 2.66
CA ILE A 113 8.70 7.63 4.12
C ILE A 113 10.08 8.19 4.48
N ARG A 114 11.12 7.88 3.69
CA ARG A 114 12.45 8.46 3.88
C ARG A 114 12.45 9.98 3.74
N LEU A 115 11.70 10.54 2.79
CA LEU A 115 11.55 12.01 2.67
C LEU A 115 10.91 12.60 3.94
N CYS A 116 9.89 11.95 4.48
CA CYS A 116 9.25 12.36 5.73
C CYS A 116 10.21 12.33 6.93
N LEU A 117 11.05 11.29 7.04
CA LEU A 117 12.07 11.16 8.11
C LEU A 117 13.22 12.17 7.98
N ASN A 118 13.48 12.69 6.78
CA ASN A 118 14.45 13.77 6.59
C ASN A 118 13.89 15.14 7.02
N ALA A 119 12.57 15.31 6.95
CA ALA A 119 11.88 16.57 7.25
C ALA A 119 11.38 16.66 8.70
N ASN A 120 11.08 15.52 9.32
CA ASN A 120 10.47 15.42 10.65
C ASN A 120 11.22 14.40 11.51
N SER A 121 11.07 14.51 12.84
CA SER A 121 11.61 13.51 13.76
C SER A 121 10.83 12.18 13.66
N PRO A 122 11.47 11.01 13.89
CA PRO A 122 10.82 9.71 13.72
C PRO A 122 9.55 9.49 14.54
N ASP A 123 9.47 10.08 15.73
CA ASP A 123 8.31 10.05 16.63
C ASP A 123 7.08 10.76 16.09
N LEU A 124 7.26 11.74 15.18
CA LEU A 124 6.16 12.39 14.48
C LEU A 124 5.71 11.60 13.24
N VAL A 125 6.61 10.76 12.69
CA VAL A 125 6.35 10.00 11.47
C VAL A 125 5.70 8.66 11.78
N PHE A 126 6.15 7.99 12.83
CA PHE A 126 5.67 6.66 13.20
C PHE A 126 4.63 6.75 14.32
N LEU A 127 3.40 6.36 14.00
CA LEU A 127 2.37 6.10 14.98
C LEU A 127 2.54 4.67 15.51
N ASP A 128 2.92 4.55 16.79
CA ASP A 128 3.13 3.25 17.42
C ASP A 128 1.79 2.56 17.70
N ASP A 129 1.61 1.40 17.05
CA ASP A 129 0.40 0.58 17.09
C ASP A 129 0.72 -0.90 17.37
N MET A 130 1.92 -1.18 17.92
CA MET A 130 2.37 -2.52 18.29
C MET A 130 2.31 -2.80 19.78
#